data_AF-A0A1E8ULX8-F1
#
_entry.id   AF-A0A1E8ULX8-F1
#
_cell.length_a   1.000
_cell.length_b   1.000
_cell.length_c   1.000
_cell.angle_alpha   90.00
_cell.angle_beta   90.00
_cell.angle_gamma   90.00
#
_symmetry.space_group_name_H-M   'P 1'
#
loop_
_entity.id
_entity.type
_entity.pdbx_description
1 polymer ?
#
loop_
_entity_poly.entity_id
_entity_poly.type
_entity_poly.pdbx_seq_one_letter_code
_entity_poly.pdbx_strand_id
1 'polypeptide(L)'
;MSSHPSPAPARPWRITAAVLAVLLILVLAGGAWAYWRPLSEHDTARLTARATVESVRSELTPDPAVLPDDALAQQLDALGPAATPAQQRRLDEQGGQWNPPADLADAADRMARLSVAAPDEELAGNTASVAASWWAAQQSMGAETPAQAPDSPLDTAGGPSGEGAGPATGGPGDSGRGTSPAAVPTSSSGGTGFDSARPGAMPGTADAGSPTGTEAPCQEDLLAAATALDRSAFTAEAATAVMADGPARDTVTTVANDVRATLSQPRVEPLLACEPSPVAARHDLPRDLAVEPARSVGLTQQETARALLAAAASSPSEDRVWLLTALRDTVRTAQALAPQEPVPVLPAAP
;
A
#
# COMPACT_ATOMS: atom_id res chain seq x y z
N MET A 1 83.37 32.48 -27.73
CA MET A 1 82.06 32.58 -28.41
C MET A 1 81.16 31.55 -27.77
N SER A 2 80.17 32.02 -27.02
CA SER A 2 79.34 31.23 -26.12
C SER A 2 78.26 30.46 -26.88
N SER A 3 78.10 29.19 -26.53
CA SER A 3 77.07 28.29 -27.04
C SER A 3 75.70 28.68 -26.47
N HIS A 4 74.74 28.98 -27.34
CA HIS A 4 73.32 29.03 -26.96
C HIS A 4 72.60 27.82 -27.56
N PRO A 5 72.09 26.88 -26.73
CA PRO A 5 71.17 25.85 -27.22
C PRO A 5 69.79 26.46 -27.41
N SER A 6 69.21 26.22 -28.58
CA SER A 6 67.82 26.59 -28.93
C SER A 6 66.84 25.67 -28.17
N PRO A 7 65.77 26.19 -27.54
CA PRO A 7 64.79 25.35 -26.87
C PRO A 7 63.86 24.67 -27.90
N ALA A 8 63.81 23.33 -27.87
CA ALA A 8 62.92 22.54 -28.70
C ALA A 8 61.44 22.72 -28.27
N PRO A 9 60.48 22.97 -29.20
CA PRO A 9 59.06 23.05 -28.89
C PRO A 9 58.45 21.65 -28.86
N ALA A 10 58.64 20.91 -27.78
CA ALA A 10 58.03 19.59 -27.60
C ALA A 10 57.11 19.61 -26.38
N ARG A 11 55.89 20.13 -26.48
CA ARG A 11 54.96 20.11 -25.33
C ARG A 11 53.42 20.16 -25.55
N PRO A 12 52.83 20.51 -26.71
CA PRO A 12 51.35 20.58 -26.77
C PRO A 12 50.71 19.19 -26.86
N TRP A 13 51.27 18.26 -27.64
CA TRP A 13 50.68 16.95 -27.89
C TRP A 13 50.62 16.04 -26.65
N ARG A 14 51.62 16.15 -25.76
CA ARG A 14 51.67 15.39 -24.51
C ARG A 14 50.57 15.83 -23.52
N ILE A 15 50.20 17.12 -23.54
CA ILE A 15 49.14 17.65 -22.68
C ILE A 15 47.78 17.17 -23.19
N THR A 16 47.52 17.23 -24.50
CA THR A 16 46.28 16.71 -25.09
C THR A 16 46.12 15.21 -24.89
N ALA A 17 47.19 14.43 -25.03
CA ALA A 17 47.16 12.99 -24.78
C ALA A 17 46.87 12.67 -23.30
N ALA A 18 47.46 13.44 -22.37
CA ALA A 18 47.18 13.29 -20.94
C ALA A 18 45.72 13.62 -20.58
N VAL A 19 45.16 14.70 -21.15
CA VAL A 19 43.75 15.08 -20.92
C VAL A 19 42.80 14.01 -21.47
N LEU A 20 43.04 13.49 -22.68
CA LEU A 20 42.24 12.39 -23.24
C LEU A 20 42.34 11.11 -22.41
N ALA A 21 43.53 10.77 -21.94
CA ALA A 21 43.73 9.60 -21.07
C ALA A 21 42.96 9.76 -19.75
N VAL A 22 43.00 10.94 -19.13
CA VAL A 22 42.25 11.23 -17.90
C VAL A 22 40.74 11.16 -18.14
N LEU A 23 40.24 11.72 -19.25
CA LEU A 23 38.83 11.61 -19.62
C LEU A 23 38.41 10.15 -19.85
N LEU A 24 39.23 9.36 -20.54
CA LEU A 24 38.97 7.95 -20.76
C LEU A 24 38.94 7.17 -19.43
N ILE A 25 39.88 7.45 -18.54
CA ILE A 25 39.91 6.87 -17.19
C ILE A 25 38.67 7.27 -16.40
N LEU A 26 38.22 8.53 -16.47
CA LEU A 26 37.00 8.98 -15.80
C LEU A 26 35.74 8.31 -16.38
N VAL A 27 35.67 8.11 -17.69
CA VAL A 27 34.56 7.39 -18.34
C VAL A 27 34.58 5.90 -17.95
N LEU A 28 35.75 5.27 -17.96
CA LEU A 28 35.89 3.87 -17.55
C LEU A 28 35.63 3.68 -16.05
N ALA A 29 36.10 4.60 -15.21
CA ALA A 29 35.85 4.61 -13.78
C ALA A 29 34.36 4.88 -13.51
N GLY A 30 33.72 5.78 -14.25
CA GLY A 30 32.28 6.01 -14.19
C GLY A 30 31.48 4.78 -14.61
N GLY A 31 31.89 4.11 -15.70
CA GLY A 31 31.28 2.87 -16.17
C GLY A 31 31.48 1.70 -15.19
N ALA A 32 32.66 1.58 -14.60
CA ALA A 32 32.95 0.59 -13.56
C ALA A 32 32.18 0.89 -12.27
N TRP A 33 32.10 2.16 -11.87
CA TRP A 33 31.34 2.56 -10.68
C TRP A 33 29.84 2.31 -10.86
N ALA A 34 29.29 2.56 -12.05
CA ALA A 34 27.93 2.18 -12.41
C ALA A 34 27.71 0.65 -12.41
N TYR A 35 28.74 -0.14 -12.74
CA TYR A 35 28.69 -1.61 -12.69
C TYR A 35 28.64 -2.17 -11.26
N TRP A 36 29.25 -1.47 -10.29
CA TRP A 36 29.33 -1.88 -8.89
C TRP A 36 28.24 -1.30 -7.99
N ARG A 37 27.41 -0.37 -8.50
CA ARG A 37 26.35 0.23 -7.69
C ARG A 37 25.29 -0.84 -7.34
N PRO A 38 24.96 -1.03 -6.05
CA PRO A 38 23.81 -1.86 -5.68
C PRO A 38 22.53 -1.24 -6.26
N LEU A 39 21.56 -2.08 -6.61
CA LEU A 39 20.22 -1.61 -6.95
C LEU A 39 19.68 -0.79 -5.78
N SER A 40 19.16 0.39 -6.07
CA SER A 40 18.45 1.15 -5.05
C SER A 40 17.16 0.40 -4.67
N GLU A 41 16.69 0.59 -3.44
CA GLU A 41 15.40 0.03 -3.01
C GLU A 41 14.27 0.56 -3.90
N HIS A 42 14.35 1.82 -4.30
CA HIS A 42 13.46 2.45 -5.27
C HIS A 42 13.45 1.72 -6.62
N ASP A 43 14.62 1.48 -7.21
CA ASP A 43 14.71 0.76 -8.50
C ASP A 43 14.16 -0.66 -8.37
N THR A 44 14.44 -1.33 -7.26
CA THR A 44 13.94 -2.69 -7.01
C THR A 44 12.42 -2.71 -6.94
N ALA A 45 11.82 -1.82 -6.15
CA ALA A 45 10.37 -1.74 -5.99
C ALA A 45 9.68 -1.37 -7.31
N ARG A 46 10.20 -0.37 -8.01
CA ARG A 46 9.69 0.07 -9.32
C ARG A 46 9.75 -1.04 -10.37
N LEU A 47 10.88 -1.73 -10.48
CA LEU A 47 11.04 -2.82 -11.45
C LEU A 47 10.17 -4.03 -11.11
N THR A 48 9.96 -4.31 -9.81
CA THR A 48 9.03 -5.35 -9.34
C THR A 48 7.58 -5.00 -9.69
N ALA A 49 7.17 -3.74 -9.48
CA ALA A 49 5.86 -3.24 -9.88
C ALA A 49 5.65 -3.40 -11.39
N ARG A 50 6.65 -2.99 -12.18
CA ARG A 50 6.61 -3.09 -13.64
C ARG A 50 6.49 -4.55 -14.12
N ALA A 51 7.28 -5.45 -13.56
CA ALA A 51 7.18 -6.88 -13.86
C ALA A 51 5.79 -7.44 -13.53
N THR A 52 5.12 -6.92 -12.50
CA THR A 52 3.75 -7.32 -12.13
C THR A 52 2.78 -6.93 -13.23
N VAL A 53 2.84 -5.70 -13.73
CA VAL A 53 1.98 -5.23 -14.83
C VAL A 53 2.25 -6.02 -16.12
N GLU A 54 3.52 -6.32 -16.43
CA GLU A 54 3.88 -7.14 -17.61
C GLU A 54 3.37 -8.58 -17.49
N SER A 55 3.39 -9.17 -16.30
CA SER A 55 2.83 -10.50 -16.04
C SER A 55 1.30 -10.49 -16.11
N VAL A 56 0.60 -9.49 -15.57
CA VAL A 56 -0.85 -9.34 -15.76
C VAL A 56 -1.19 -9.28 -17.25
N ARG A 57 -0.45 -8.48 -18.02
CA ARG A 57 -0.67 -8.32 -19.45
C ARG A 57 -0.45 -9.61 -20.24
N SER A 58 0.57 -10.39 -19.91
CA SER A 58 0.98 -11.56 -20.70
C SER A 58 0.36 -12.87 -20.23
N GLU A 59 0.07 -13.00 -18.94
CA GLU A 59 -0.35 -14.27 -18.32
C GLU A 59 -1.83 -14.28 -17.92
N LEU A 60 -2.36 -13.16 -17.40
CA LEU A 60 -3.78 -13.08 -17.00
C LEU A 60 -4.70 -12.66 -18.15
N THR A 61 -4.19 -11.85 -19.10
CA THR A 61 -4.95 -11.40 -20.29
C THR A 61 -6.37 -10.92 -19.94
N PRO A 62 -6.51 -9.87 -19.12
CA PRO A 62 -7.82 -9.40 -18.64
C PRO A 62 -8.71 -8.94 -19.80
N ASP A 63 -10.03 -8.96 -19.59
CA ASP A 63 -10.99 -8.54 -20.62
C ASP A 63 -10.68 -7.10 -21.09
N PRO A 64 -10.40 -6.88 -22.39
CA PRO A 64 -10.08 -5.56 -22.91
C PRO A 64 -11.24 -4.56 -22.80
N ALA A 65 -12.48 -5.01 -22.60
CA ALA A 65 -13.61 -4.13 -22.32
C ALA A 65 -13.53 -3.50 -20.92
N VAL A 66 -12.95 -4.24 -19.95
CA VAL A 66 -12.81 -3.81 -18.56
C VAL A 66 -11.47 -3.12 -18.33
N LEU A 67 -10.37 -3.74 -18.79
CA LEU A 67 -9.00 -3.25 -18.65
C LEU A 67 -8.27 -3.27 -20.01
N PRO A 68 -8.38 -2.19 -20.81
CA PRO A 68 -7.78 -2.12 -22.13
C PRO A 68 -6.24 -2.18 -22.11
N ASP A 69 -5.65 -2.65 -23.21
CA ASP A 69 -4.19 -2.65 -23.42
C ASP A 69 -3.55 -1.26 -23.25
N ASP A 70 -4.24 -0.21 -23.68
CA ASP A 70 -3.78 1.18 -23.53
C ASP A 70 -3.71 1.61 -22.06
N ALA A 71 -4.60 1.11 -21.21
CA ALA A 71 -4.56 1.36 -19.77
C ALA A 71 -3.35 0.66 -19.13
N LEU A 72 -3.10 -0.61 -19.49
CA LEU A 72 -1.88 -1.33 -19.05
C LEU A 72 -0.61 -0.63 -19.54
N ALA A 73 -0.60 -0.10 -20.77
CA ALA A 73 0.52 0.68 -21.28
C ALA A 73 0.75 1.97 -20.50
N GLN A 74 -0.32 2.69 -20.15
CA GLN A 74 -0.24 3.89 -19.30
C GLN A 74 0.28 3.57 -17.89
N GLN A 75 -0.12 2.43 -17.31
CA GLN A 75 0.41 1.96 -16.03
C GLN A 75 1.92 1.66 -16.10
N LEU A 76 2.38 1.04 -17.19
CA LEU A 76 3.81 0.81 -17.42
C LEU A 76 4.60 2.10 -17.62
N ASP A 77 4.01 3.10 -18.27
CA ASP A 77 4.64 4.42 -18.47
C ASP A 77 4.79 5.17 -17.15
N ALA A 78 3.76 5.15 -16.30
CA ALA A 78 3.78 5.75 -14.96
C ALA A 78 4.84 5.11 -14.03
N LEU A 79 5.10 3.82 -14.18
CA LEU A 79 6.17 3.12 -13.45
C LEU A 79 7.58 3.39 -14.03
N GLY A 80 7.67 4.14 -15.11
CA GLY A 80 8.94 4.53 -15.73
C GLY A 80 9.60 3.44 -16.59
N PRO A 81 10.86 3.64 -16.98
CA PRO A 81 11.53 2.82 -17.99
C PRO A 81 11.77 1.37 -17.54
N ALA A 82 11.82 0.48 -18.53
CA ALA A 82 12.19 -0.92 -18.32
C ALA A 82 13.61 -1.08 -17.75
N ALA A 83 13.85 -2.22 -17.08
CA ALA A 83 15.15 -2.56 -16.54
C ALA A 83 16.22 -2.57 -17.64
N THR A 84 17.36 -1.96 -17.36
CA THR A 84 18.56 -2.20 -18.17
C THR A 84 19.06 -3.63 -17.99
N PRO A 85 19.82 -4.21 -18.95
CA PRO A 85 20.36 -5.57 -18.80
C PRO A 85 21.28 -5.79 -17.58
N ALA A 86 21.83 -4.71 -17.01
CA ALA A 86 22.57 -4.78 -15.76
C ALA A 86 21.64 -4.88 -14.55
N GLN A 87 20.55 -4.09 -14.51
CA GLN A 87 19.55 -4.14 -13.46
C GLN A 87 18.81 -5.48 -13.44
N GLN A 88 18.47 -6.03 -14.62
CA GLN A 88 17.81 -7.32 -14.71
C GLN A 88 18.66 -8.44 -14.11
N ARG A 89 19.95 -8.52 -14.47
CA ARG A 89 20.85 -9.51 -13.89
C ARG A 89 20.96 -9.40 -12.37
N ARG A 90 20.89 -8.19 -11.81
CA ARG A 90 20.91 -7.97 -10.36
C ARG A 90 19.62 -8.41 -9.68
N LEU A 91 18.46 -8.15 -10.30
CA LEU A 91 17.18 -8.69 -9.83
C LEU A 91 17.19 -10.22 -9.82
N ASP A 92 17.72 -10.84 -10.87
CA ASP A 92 17.87 -12.28 -10.96
C ASP A 92 18.83 -12.82 -9.88
N GLU A 93 19.95 -12.12 -9.62
CA GLU A 93 20.92 -12.45 -8.56
C GLU A 93 20.35 -12.31 -7.14
N GLN A 94 19.40 -11.39 -6.91
CA GLN A 94 18.72 -11.21 -5.62
C GLN A 94 17.77 -12.37 -5.29
N GLY A 95 17.53 -13.30 -6.23
CA GLY A 95 16.89 -14.58 -5.95
C GLY A 95 15.41 -14.48 -5.58
N GLY A 96 14.74 -13.39 -5.97
CA GLY A 96 13.29 -13.31 -5.87
C GLY A 96 12.68 -14.39 -6.76
N GLN A 97 12.03 -15.39 -6.15
CA GLN A 97 11.15 -16.28 -6.91
C GLN A 97 10.00 -15.43 -7.44
N TRP A 98 10.13 -15.01 -8.70
CA TRP A 98 9.04 -14.40 -9.42
C TRP A 98 7.99 -15.46 -9.69
N ASN A 99 6.93 -15.44 -8.88
CA ASN A 99 5.72 -16.21 -9.14
C ASN A 99 4.73 -15.28 -9.84
N PRO A 100 4.08 -15.69 -10.93
CA PRO A 100 3.03 -14.88 -11.53
C PRO A 100 1.85 -14.68 -10.56
N PRO A 101 1.06 -13.61 -10.72
CA PRO A 101 -0.15 -13.41 -9.96
C PRO A 101 -1.20 -14.46 -10.34
N ALA A 102 -1.97 -14.93 -9.36
CA ALA A 102 -3.02 -15.93 -9.61
C ALA A 102 -4.25 -15.32 -10.32
N ASP A 103 -4.59 -14.08 -9.99
CA ASP A 103 -5.69 -13.30 -10.55
C ASP A 103 -5.40 -11.78 -10.38
N LEU A 104 -6.32 -10.92 -10.82
CA LEU A 104 -6.15 -9.46 -10.68
C LEU A 104 -6.20 -9.01 -9.21
N ALA A 105 -6.89 -9.72 -8.30
CA ALA A 105 -6.91 -9.36 -6.89
C ALA A 105 -5.55 -9.60 -6.24
N ASP A 106 -4.91 -10.75 -6.51
CA ASP A 106 -3.54 -11.03 -6.06
C ASP A 106 -2.54 -10.03 -6.66
N ALA A 107 -2.67 -9.71 -7.95
CA ALA A 107 -1.85 -8.68 -8.58
C ALA A 107 -2.03 -7.30 -7.91
N ALA A 108 -3.26 -6.92 -7.60
CA ALA A 108 -3.57 -5.66 -6.93
C ALA A 108 -3.03 -5.62 -5.49
N ASP A 109 -3.17 -6.71 -4.75
CA ASP A 109 -2.64 -6.82 -3.39
C ASP A 109 -1.10 -6.78 -3.37
N ARG A 110 -0.43 -7.31 -4.40
CA ARG A 110 1.03 -7.15 -4.58
C ARG A 110 1.40 -5.69 -4.80
N MET A 111 0.66 -4.98 -5.66
CA MET A 111 0.87 -3.55 -5.90
C MET A 111 0.61 -2.72 -4.64
N ALA A 112 -0.41 -3.06 -3.85
CA ALA A 112 -0.67 -2.41 -2.56
C ALA A 112 0.47 -2.63 -1.56
N ARG A 113 1.03 -3.85 -1.47
CA ARG A 113 2.22 -4.11 -0.65
C ARG A 113 3.44 -3.30 -1.10
N LEU A 114 3.63 -3.14 -2.42
CA LEU A 114 4.68 -2.29 -2.95
C LEU A 114 4.45 -0.80 -2.62
N SER A 115 3.20 -0.34 -2.61
CA SER A 115 2.84 1.02 -2.20
C SER A 115 3.17 1.30 -0.72
N VAL A 116 2.85 0.36 0.17
CA VAL A 116 3.23 0.45 1.60
C VAL A 116 4.75 0.53 1.77
N ALA A 117 5.50 -0.27 1.01
CA ALA A 117 6.96 -0.32 1.07
C ALA A 117 7.67 0.74 0.20
N ALA A 118 6.92 1.60 -0.51
CA ALA A 118 7.50 2.53 -1.47
C ALA A 118 8.34 3.61 -0.75
N PRO A 119 9.57 3.87 -1.21
CA PRO A 119 10.50 4.81 -0.57
C PRO A 119 10.15 6.29 -0.83
N ASP A 120 9.26 6.58 -1.77
CA ASP A 120 8.80 7.92 -2.14
C ASP A 120 7.31 7.93 -2.47
N GLU A 121 6.74 9.14 -2.45
CA GLU A 121 5.31 9.40 -2.66
C GLU A 121 4.86 9.07 -4.08
N GLU A 122 5.71 9.31 -5.08
CA GLU A 122 5.39 9.08 -6.50
C GLU A 122 5.18 7.57 -6.76
N LEU A 123 6.12 6.73 -6.34
CA LEU A 123 5.98 5.28 -6.48
C LEU A 123 4.84 4.73 -5.60
N ALA A 124 4.63 5.30 -4.41
CA ALA A 124 3.51 4.93 -3.54
C ALA A 124 2.16 5.19 -4.23
N GLY A 125 1.98 6.40 -4.79
CA GLY A 125 0.78 6.81 -5.50
C GLY A 125 0.55 6.02 -6.79
N ASN A 126 1.59 5.80 -7.58
CA ASN A 126 1.49 5.02 -8.83
C ASN A 126 1.10 3.56 -8.55
N THR A 127 1.74 2.91 -7.57
CA THR A 127 1.41 1.52 -7.24
C THR A 127 0.03 1.39 -6.59
N ALA A 128 -0.39 2.35 -5.75
CA ALA A 128 -1.73 2.41 -5.17
C ALA A 128 -2.82 2.61 -6.25
N SER A 129 -2.55 3.49 -7.23
CA SER A 129 -3.44 3.74 -8.37
C SER A 129 -3.66 2.46 -9.19
N VAL A 130 -2.58 1.74 -9.51
CA VAL A 130 -2.66 0.48 -10.25
C VAL A 130 -3.47 -0.55 -9.44
N ALA A 131 -3.16 -0.72 -8.15
CA ALA A 131 -3.90 -1.62 -7.28
C ALA A 131 -5.41 -1.31 -7.27
N ALA A 132 -5.76 -0.03 -7.12
CA ALA A 132 -7.14 0.44 -7.14
C ALA A 132 -7.87 0.13 -8.45
N SER A 133 -7.21 0.35 -9.59
CA SER A 133 -7.78 0.02 -10.90
C SER A 133 -8.04 -1.49 -11.07
N TRP A 134 -7.14 -2.34 -10.55
CA TRP A 134 -7.26 -3.79 -10.67
C TRP A 134 -8.28 -4.38 -9.71
N TRP A 135 -8.42 -3.84 -8.48
CA TRP A 135 -9.52 -4.23 -7.59
C TRP A 135 -10.89 -3.88 -8.18
N ALA A 136 -11.03 -2.72 -8.83
CA ALA A 136 -12.25 -2.34 -9.54
C ALA A 136 -12.49 -3.25 -10.77
N ALA A 137 -11.46 -3.52 -11.58
CA ALA A 137 -11.57 -4.43 -12.72
C ALA A 137 -11.99 -5.86 -12.31
N GLN A 138 -11.42 -6.38 -11.24
CA GLN A 138 -11.80 -7.68 -10.67
C GLN A 138 -13.28 -7.69 -10.25
N GLN A 139 -13.78 -6.59 -9.69
CA GLN A 139 -15.19 -6.49 -9.29
C GLN A 139 -16.13 -6.57 -10.49
N SER A 140 -15.77 -5.97 -11.64
CA SER A 140 -16.55 -6.09 -12.89
C SER A 140 -16.60 -7.53 -13.40
N MET A 141 -15.46 -8.24 -13.41
CA MET A 141 -15.38 -9.62 -13.89
C MET A 141 -16.07 -10.62 -12.93
N GLY A 142 -16.02 -10.36 -11.63
CA GLY A 142 -16.68 -11.19 -10.62
C GLY A 142 -18.21 -11.12 -10.65
N ALA A 143 -18.79 -10.05 -11.22
CA ALA A 143 -20.24 -9.92 -11.38
C ALA A 143 -20.83 -10.89 -12.42
N GLU A 144 -20.00 -11.46 -13.30
CA GLU A 144 -20.40 -12.45 -14.31
C GLU A 144 -20.33 -13.91 -13.80
N THR A 145 -19.80 -14.15 -12.59
CA THR A 145 -19.61 -15.50 -12.05
C THR A 145 -20.44 -15.74 -10.78
N PRO A 146 -21.32 -16.77 -10.71
CA PRO A 146 -22.06 -17.09 -9.48
C PRO A 146 -21.12 -17.64 -8.39
N ALA A 147 -21.22 -17.03 -7.20
CA ALA A 147 -20.69 -17.36 -5.86
C ALA A 147 -20.01 -18.72 -5.58
N GLN A 148 -18.82 -18.67 -4.93
CA GLN A 148 -18.40 -19.24 -3.62
C GLN A 148 -16.83 -19.27 -3.59
N ALA A 149 -16.03 -19.01 -2.54
CA ALA A 149 -16.15 -18.97 -1.08
C ALA A 149 -14.95 -18.14 -0.47
N PRO A 150 -14.86 -17.91 0.87
CA PRO A 150 -14.34 -16.67 1.49
C PRO A 150 -12.83 -16.59 1.80
N ASP A 151 -12.44 -15.36 2.13
CA ASP A 151 -11.11 -14.81 2.43
C ASP A 151 -10.24 -15.59 3.43
N SER A 152 -8.94 -15.65 3.14
CA SER A 152 -7.91 -15.87 4.15
C SER A 152 -7.37 -14.52 4.63
N PRO A 153 -7.31 -14.27 5.95
CA PRO A 153 -6.73 -13.05 6.48
C PRO A 153 -5.20 -13.06 6.28
N LEU A 154 -4.68 -11.93 5.81
CA LEU A 154 -3.25 -11.61 5.88
C LEU A 154 -2.85 -11.53 7.35
N ASP A 155 -2.15 -12.55 7.86
CA ASP A 155 -1.53 -12.50 9.18
C ASP A 155 -0.03 -12.85 9.09
N THR A 156 0.76 -11.81 9.34
CA THR A 156 1.99 -11.71 10.14
C THR A 156 3.00 -12.88 10.18
N ALA A 157 4.25 -12.54 9.82
CA ALA A 157 5.43 -13.40 9.84
C ALA A 157 5.82 -13.97 11.22
N GLY A 158 6.29 -15.21 11.23
CA GLY A 158 7.05 -15.86 12.32
C GLY A 158 7.28 -17.36 12.06
N GLY A 159 8.41 -17.74 11.46
CA GLY A 159 8.76 -19.15 11.16
C GLY A 159 9.37 -19.92 12.35
N PRO A 160 10.12 -21.01 12.11
CA PRO A 160 9.79 -22.21 11.34
C PRO A 160 9.76 -23.45 12.26
N SER A 161 9.06 -24.53 11.87
CA SER A 161 9.35 -25.88 12.38
C SER A 161 8.88 -26.91 11.36
N GLY A 162 9.81 -27.78 10.98
CA GLY A 162 9.63 -28.79 9.94
C GLY A 162 9.12 -30.13 10.45
N GLU A 163 9.01 -31.04 9.49
CA GLU A 163 8.90 -32.50 9.61
C GLU A 163 7.59 -33.01 10.25
N GLY A 164 6.86 -33.98 9.71
CA GLY A 164 7.05 -34.89 8.60
C GLY A 164 5.87 -35.88 8.59
N ALA A 165 5.61 -36.44 7.42
CA ALA A 165 4.63 -37.45 7.04
C ALA A 165 4.06 -38.43 8.11
N GLY A 166 2.74 -38.65 8.02
CA GLY A 166 2.18 -39.99 7.81
C GLY A 166 1.56 -40.73 9.01
N PRO A 167 0.64 -41.69 8.76
CA PRO A 167 -0.64 -41.81 9.46
C PRO A 167 -0.82 -43.12 10.26
N ALA A 168 -1.78 -43.16 11.21
CA ALA A 168 -2.52 -44.40 11.59
C ALA A 168 -3.66 -44.17 12.61
N THR A 169 -4.88 -44.48 12.17
CA THR A 169 -5.92 -45.31 12.81
C THR A 169 -6.24 -45.24 14.32
N GLY A 170 -7.52 -45.04 14.64
CA GLY A 170 -8.19 -45.61 15.83
C GLY A 170 -9.23 -44.69 16.49
N GLY A 171 -10.53 -44.96 16.31
CA GLY A 171 -11.61 -44.34 17.12
C GLY A 171 -11.88 -45.13 18.41
N PRO A 172 -13.09 -45.08 19.02
CA PRO A 172 -13.97 -43.93 19.31
C PRO A 172 -14.37 -43.88 20.82
N GLY A 173 -15.05 -42.81 21.27
CA GLY A 173 -15.74 -42.73 22.59
C GLY A 173 -16.00 -41.28 22.98
N ASP A 174 -17.21 -40.73 22.80
CA ASP A 174 -18.44 -40.84 23.60
C ASP A 174 -18.57 -39.74 24.68
N SER A 175 -19.67 -38.99 24.57
CA SER A 175 -20.44 -38.25 25.59
C SER A 175 -19.78 -37.25 26.56
N GLY A 176 -20.24 -35.99 26.53
CA GLY A 176 -19.98 -35.05 27.62
C GLY A 176 -20.49 -33.63 27.44
N ARG A 177 -21.81 -33.44 27.51
CA ARG A 177 -22.52 -32.16 27.58
C ARG A 177 -22.29 -31.47 28.94
N GLY A 178 -22.05 -30.15 28.94
CA GLY A 178 -22.58 -29.28 30.01
C GLY A 178 -21.62 -28.34 30.76
N THR A 179 -21.89 -27.04 30.59
CA THR A 179 -21.94 -25.97 31.62
C THR A 179 -20.64 -25.41 32.22
N SER A 180 -20.33 -24.17 31.83
CA SER A 180 -19.77 -23.11 32.70
C SER A 180 -20.72 -22.81 33.89
N PRO A 181 -20.43 -21.94 34.88
CA PRO A 181 -19.28 -21.02 35.02
C PRO A 181 -18.72 -20.89 36.47
N ALA A 182 -17.75 -19.98 36.60
CA ALA A 182 -17.57 -19.03 37.71
C ALA A 182 -16.30 -19.15 38.58
N ALA A 183 -15.84 -17.94 38.91
CA ALA A 183 -15.11 -17.50 40.08
C ALA A 183 -13.57 -17.52 40.05
N VAL A 184 -13.04 -16.33 39.75
CA VAL A 184 -11.83 -15.75 40.35
C VAL A 184 -11.93 -15.86 41.88
N PRO A 185 -10.82 -16.15 42.57
CA PRO A 185 -10.45 -15.26 43.67
C PRO A 185 -8.97 -14.89 43.66
N THR A 186 -8.76 -13.60 43.87
CA THR A 186 -7.54 -12.98 44.40
C THR A 186 -7.20 -13.56 45.78
N SER A 187 -5.94 -13.93 45.98
CA SER A 187 -5.26 -13.74 47.27
C SER A 187 -3.74 -13.71 47.06
N SER A 188 -3.18 -12.56 47.44
CA SER A 188 -1.76 -12.33 47.64
C SER A 188 -1.40 -12.78 49.06
N SER A 189 -0.22 -13.38 49.26
CA SER A 189 0.67 -13.16 50.44
C SER A 189 1.87 -14.12 50.45
N GLY A 190 3.08 -13.53 50.50
CA GLY A 190 4.05 -13.87 51.55
C GLY A 190 5.39 -14.52 51.14
N GLY A 191 6.49 -13.85 51.51
CA GLY A 191 7.81 -14.48 51.76
C GLY A 191 9.01 -13.74 51.14
N THR A 192 9.40 -12.54 51.63
CA THR A 192 10.49 -12.29 52.62
C THR A 192 11.92 -12.67 52.20
N GLY A 193 12.86 -11.71 52.23
CA GLY A 193 14.30 -12.06 52.27
C GLY A 193 15.38 -11.00 52.00
N PHE A 194 15.40 -9.90 52.79
CA PHE A 194 16.57 -9.14 53.28
C PHE A 194 17.55 -8.33 52.37
N ASP A 195 17.72 -7.08 52.84
CA ASP A 195 18.62 -5.98 52.49
C ASP A 195 20.13 -6.21 52.69
N SER A 196 20.95 -5.43 51.96
CA SER A 196 22.09 -4.69 52.55
C SER A 196 22.53 -3.47 51.71
N ALA A 197 22.21 -2.29 52.25
CA ALA A 197 22.94 -1.01 52.33
C ALA A 197 23.72 -0.40 51.12
N ARG A 198 23.30 0.84 50.80
CA ARG A 198 23.77 1.87 49.87
C ARG A 198 25.13 2.51 50.28
N PRO A 199 25.81 3.29 49.41
CA PRO A 199 25.66 4.75 49.54
C PRO A 199 25.75 5.60 48.24
N GLY A 200 24.90 6.63 48.15
CA GLY A 200 25.23 7.94 47.58
C GLY A 200 25.24 8.15 46.06
N ALA A 201 24.13 8.64 45.50
CA ALA A 201 24.14 9.58 44.36
C ALA A 201 22.81 10.38 44.33
N MET A 202 22.96 11.69 44.19
CA MET A 202 21.91 12.73 44.11
C MET A 202 21.13 12.64 42.78
N PRO A 203 19.93 13.26 42.68
CA PRO A 203 19.05 13.12 41.53
C PRO A 203 19.61 13.90 40.33
N GLY A 204 20.09 13.18 39.32
CA GLY A 204 20.47 13.75 38.03
C GLY A 204 19.25 13.88 37.13
N THR A 205 18.92 15.13 36.81
CA THR A 205 18.41 15.62 35.52
C THR A 205 17.59 14.65 34.69
N ALA A 206 16.30 14.99 34.53
CA ALA A 206 15.47 14.52 33.44
C ALA A 206 16.24 14.55 32.12
N ASP A 207 16.48 13.37 31.54
CA ASP A 207 16.88 13.24 30.16
C ASP A 207 15.74 13.76 29.30
N ALA A 208 15.88 15.02 28.91
CA ALA A 208 15.31 15.54 27.68
C ALA A 208 16.02 14.81 26.52
N GLY A 209 15.29 13.95 25.81
CA GLY A 209 15.85 13.29 24.64
C GLY A 209 15.16 12.01 24.22
N SER A 210 13.85 12.06 23.96
CA SER A 210 13.26 11.17 22.97
C SER A 210 12.54 12.05 21.96
N PRO A 211 12.91 12.04 20.67
CA PRO A 211 12.06 12.62 19.65
C PRO A 211 10.89 11.64 19.50
N THR A 212 9.82 11.83 20.28
CA THR A 212 8.49 11.39 19.84
C THR A 212 8.10 12.33 18.71
N GLY A 213 8.70 12.13 17.54
CA GLY A 213 8.20 12.67 16.30
C GLY A 213 6.96 11.89 15.93
N THR A 214 5.86 12.11 16.66
CA THR A 214 4.54 11.83 16.13
C THR A 214 4.28 12.99 15.19
N GLU A 215 4.51 12.78 13.89
CA GLU A 215 4.01 13.69 12.88
C GLU A 215 2.53 13.95 13.18
N ALA A 216 2.15 15.23 13.12
CA ALA A 216 0.85 15.65 13.61
C ALA A 216 -0.24 14.87 12.84
N PRO A 217 -1.16 14.16 13.52
CA PRO A 217 -2.19 13.35 12.88
C PRO A 217 -3.06 14.18 11.91
N CYS A 218 -3.08 15.49 12.06
CA CYS A 218 -3.89 16.42 11.29
C CYS A 218 -3.30 16.80 9.91
N GLN A 219 -2.64 15.88 9.20
CA GLN A 219 -2.21 16.14 7.82
C GLN A 219 -3.43 16.37 6.92
N GLU A 220 -3.30 17.29 5.95
CA GLU A 220 -4.43 17.74 5.12
C GLU A 220 -5.07 16.59 4.33
N ASP A 221 -4.26 15.72 3.71
CA ASP A 221 -4.77 14.60 2.92
C ASP A 221 -5.45 13.53 3.80
N LEU A 222 -4.91 13.26 5.00
CA LEU A 222 -5.52 12.34 5.96
C LEU A 222 -6.89 12.85 6.44
N LEU A 223 -7.00 14.16 6.71
CA LEU A 223 -8.26 14.79 7.06
C LEU A 223 -9.24 14.80 5.89
N ALA A 224 -8.77 15.04 4.66
CA ALA A 224 -9.59 14.96 3.45
C ALA A 224 -10.13 13.55 3.23
N ALA A 225 -9.30 12.51 3.42
CA ALA A 225 -9.70 11.11 3.34
C ALA A 225 -10.75 10.75 4.41
N ALA A 226 -10.52 11.13 5.67
CA ALA A 226 -11.48 10.90 6.75
C ALA A 226 -12.81 11.64 6.50
N THR A 227 -12.76 12.86 5.98
CA THR A 227 -13.96 13.64 5.60
C THR A 227 -14.73 12.98 4.45
N ALA A 228 -14.01 12.45 3.45
CA ALA A 228 -14.62 11.77 2.32
C ALA A 228 -15.25 10.43 2.72
N LEU A 229 -14.64 9.72 3.69
CA LEU A 229 -15.23 8.55 4.33
C LEU A 229 -16.52 8.94 5.08
N ASP A 230 -16.48 9.92 5.97
CA ASP A 230 -17.67 10.37 6.72
C ASP A 230 -18.83 10.77 5.80
N ARG A 231 -18.54 11.56 4.75
CA ARG A 231 -19.54 11.92 3.72
C ARG A 231 -20.14 10.70 3.02
N SER A 232 -19.31 9.69 2.74
CA SER A 232 -19.76 8.46 2.12
C SER A 232 -20.70 7.68 3.02
N ALA A 233 -20.38 7.51 4.30
CA ALA A 233 -21.28 6.87 5.26
C ALA A 233 -22.62 7.62 5.35
N PHE A 234 -22.57 8.95 5.48
CA PHE A 234 -23.77 9.79 5.53
C PHE A 234 -24.64 9.63 4.27
N THR A 235 -24.02 9.59 3.09
CA THR A 235 -24.73 9.41 1.81
C THR A 235 -25.35 8.02 1.71
N ALA A 236 -24.64 6.99 2.13
CA ALA A 236 -25.15 5.62 2.15
C ALA A 236 -26.34 5.46 3.10
N GLU A 237 -26.26 6.01 4.31
CA GLU A 237 -27.36 6.02 5.27
C GLU A 237 -28.60 6.72 4.69
N ALA A 238 -28.44 7.90 4.09
CA ALA A 238 -29.53 8.62 3.43
C ALA A 238 -30.13 7.81 2.27
N ALA A 239 -29.30 7.14 1.47
CA ALA A 239 -29.77 6.27 0.39
C ALA A 239 -30.58 5.07 0.94
N THR A 240 -30.15 4.44 2.04
CA THR A 240 -30.95 3.36 2.66
C THR A 240 -32.32 3.82 3.15
N ALA A 241 -32.54 5.10 3.44
CA ALA A 241 -33.86 5.58 3.83
C ALA A 241 -34.87 5.57 2.67
N VAL A 242 -34.40 5.61 1.42
CA VAL A 242 -35.24 5.74 0.22
C VAL A 242 -35.23 4.51 -0.69
N MET A 243 -34.30 3.58 -0.47
CA MET A 243 -34.20 2.33 -1.25
C MET A 243 -35.24 1.29 -0.84
N ALA A 244 -35.70 0.49 -1.79
CA ALA A 244 -36.40 -0.77 -1.50
C ALA A 244 -35.39 -1.87 -1.10
N ASP A 245 -35.87 -2.93 -0.45
CA ASP A 245 -35.04 -4.10 -0.12
C ASP A 245 -34.54 -4.79 -1.40
N GLY A 246 -33.29 -5.25 -1.35
CA GLY A 246 -32.63 -5.90 -2.48
C GLY A 246 -31.10 -5.83 -2.41
N PRO A 247 -30.39 -6.51 -3.33
CA PRO A 247 -28.93 -6.66 -3.27
C PRO A 247 -28.18 -5.32 -3.29
N ALA A 248 -28.67 -4.33 -4.06
CA ALA A 248 -28.07 -3.00 -4.07
C ALA A 248 -28.20 -2.29 -2.71
N ARG A 249 -29.31 -2.49 -1.98
CA ARG A 249 -29.51 -1.95 -0.63
C ARG A 249 -28.55 -2.61 0.36
N ASP A 250 -28.33 -3.92 0.22
CA ASP A 250 -27.38 -4.66 1.05
C ASP A 250 -25.96 -4.09 0.86
N THR A 251 -25.52 -3.89 -0.38
CA THR A 251 -24.22 -3.25 -0.68
C THR A 251 -24.12 -1.83 -0.11
N VAL A 252 -25.16 -1.00 -0.25
CA VAL A 252 -25.18 0.36 0.35
C VAL A 252 -25.14 0.30 1.88
N THR A 253 -25.79 -0.68 2.49
CA THR A 253 -25.75 -0.88 3.95
C THR A 253 -24.35 -1.30 4.42
N THR A 254 -23.71 -2.20 3.67
CA THR A 254 -22.31 -2.59 3.89
C THR A 254 -21.39 -1.36 3.85
N VAL A 255 -21.55 -0.48 2.86
CA VAL A 255 -20.79 0.78 2.78
C VAL A 255 -20.88 1.59 4.08
N ALA A 256 -22.07 1.84 4.59
CA ALA A 256 -22.24 2.62 5.82
C ALA A 256 -21.56 1.94 7.03
N ASN A 257 -21.68 0.61 7.14
CA ASN A 257 -21.11 -0.15 8.25
C ASN A 257 -19.58 -0.20 8.19
N ASP A 258 -19.00 -0.49 7.03
CA ASP A 258 -17.55 -0.65 6.85
C ASP A 258 -16.82 0.69 7.05
N VAL A 259 -17.42 1.78 6.56
CA VAL A 259 -16.87 3.13 6.78
C VAL A 259 -16.91 3.50 8.26
N ARG A 260 -18.04 3.27 8.96
CA ARG A 260 -18.12 3.53 10.41
C ARG A 260 -17.14 2.67 11.20
N ALA A 261 -16.96 1.41 10.81
CA ALA A 261 -15.97 0.52 11.40
C ALA A 261 -14.55 1.06 11.18
N THR A 262 -14.26 1.60 9.99
CA THR A 262 -12.98 2.24 9.66
C THR A 262 -12.73 3.49 10.50
N LEU A 263 -13.70 4.40 10.58
CA LEU A 263 -13.59 5.62 11.39
C LEU A 263 -13.47 5.33 12.90
N SER A 264 -13.91 4.15 13.36
CA SER A 264 -13.80 3.72 14.75
C SER A 264 -12.47 3.01 15.08
N GLN A 265 -11.54 2.90 14.12
CA GLN A 265 -10.26 2.24 14.36
C GLN A 265 -9.35 3.12 15.25
N PRO A 266 -8.58 2.53 16.20
CA PRO A 266 -7.71 3.29 17.10
C PRO A 266 -6.68 4.19 16.41
N ARG A 267 -6.30 3.86 15.18
CA ARG A 267 -5.37 4.64 14.34
C ARG A 267 -6.03 5.86 13.69
N VAL A 268 -7.35 5.82 13.48
CA VAL A 268 -8.12 6.91 12.88
C VAL A 268 -8.67 7.86 13.95
N GLU A 269 -8.91 7.36 15.16
CA GLU A 269 -9.43 8.14 16.30
C GLU A 269 -8.69 9.48 16.53
N PRO A 270 -7.34 9.57 16.45
CA PRO A 270 -6.64 10.84 16.59
C PRO A 270 -7.00 11.88 15.52
N LEU A 271 -7.34 11.45 14.29
CA LEU A 271 -7.76 12.34 13.20
C LEU A 271 -9.08 13.04 13.53
N LEU A 272 -9.96 12.39 14.29
CA LEU A 272 -11.28 12.92 14.63
C LEU A 272 -11.21 14.10 15.61
N ALA A 273 -10.11 14.21 16.35
CA ALA A 273 -9.84 15.30 17.29
C ALA A 273 -9.18 16.54 16.63
N CYS A 274 -8.84 16.46 15.35
CA CYS A 274 -8.25 17.57 14.61
C CYS A 274 -9.27 18.67 14.29
N GLU A 275 -8.76 19.88 14.06
CA GLU A 275 -9.55 21.02 13.59
C GLU A 275 -9.09 21.42 12.16
N PRO A 276 -10.01 21.54 11.18
CA PRO A 276 -11.44 21.29 11.31
C PRO A 276 -11.74 19.80 11.50
N SER A 277 -12.80 19.48 12.28
CA SER A 277 -13.20 18.09 12.48
C SER A 277 -13.58 17.45 11.14
N PRO A 278 -13.02 16.26 10.80
CA PRO A 278 -13.35 15.58 9.54
C PRO A 278 -14.77 15.00 9.56
N VAL A 279 -15.40 14.87 10.74
CA VAL A 279 -16.76 14.38 10.89
C VAL A 279 -17.72 15.57 11.02
N ALA A 280 -18.75 15.60 10.18
CA ALA A 280 -19.73 16.66 10.19
C ALA A 280 -21.11 16.14 10.63
N ALA A 281 -21.86 16.98 11.36
CA ALA A 281 -23.25 16.67 11.70
C ALA A 281 -24.18 16.60 10.48
N ARG A 282 -23.74 17.12 9.32
CA ARG A 282 -24.48 17.12 8.06
C ARG A 282 -23.54 17.20 6.86
N HIS A 283 -23.91 16.53 5.78
CA HIS A 283 -23.33 16.72 4.45
C HIS A 283 -24.42 17.07 3.44
N ASP A 284 -24.04 17.78 2.39
CA ASP A 284 -24.90 17.96 1.23
C ASP A 284 -25.06 16.62 0.51
N LEU A 285 -26.30 16.21 0.26
CA LEU A 285 -26.60 14.95 -0.42
C LEU A 285 -26.49 15.11 -1.95
N PRO A 286 -26.10 14.05 -2.67
CA PRO A 286 -26.14 14.04 -4.13
C PRO A 286 -27.56 14.36 -4.64
N ARG A 287 -27.63 15.19 -5.69
CA ARG A 287 -28.92 15.67 -6.25
C ARG A 287 -29.84 14.52 -6.68
N ASP A 288 -29.25 13.47 -7.23
CA ASP A 288 -29.97 12.34 -7.80
C ASP A 288 -30.22 11.21 -6.80
N LEU A 289 -29.90 11.39 -5.50
CA LEU A 289 -30.04 10.34 -4.48
C LEU A 289 -31.49 9.84 -4.34
N ALA A 290 -32.47 10.70 -4.54
CA ALA A 290 -33.89 10.32 -4.51
C ALA A 290 -34.34 9.52 -5.74
N VAL A 291 -33.61 9.61 -6.87
CA VAL A 291 -33.96 8.99 -8.15
C VAL A 291 -33.13 7.72 -8.37
N GLU A 292 -31.82 7.81 -8.18
CA GLU A 292 -30.84 6.73 -8.36
C GLU A 292 -29.97 6.60 -7.09
N PRO A 293 -30.52 6.11 -5.96
CA PRO A 293 -29.82 6.08 -4.68
C PRO A 293 -28.54 5.23 -4.70
N ALA A 294 -28.61 4.01 -5.26
CA ALA A 294 -27.46 3.11 -5.35
C ALA A 294 -26.32 3.75 -6.18
N ARG A 295 -26.64 4.28 -7.36
CA ARG A 295 -25.67 4.94 -8.23
C ARG A 295 -25.07 6.18 -7.58
N SER A 296 -25.87 6.97 -6.87
CA SER A 296 -25.40 8.15 -6.15
C SER A 296 -24.35 7.78 -5.11
N VAL A 297 -24.58 6.71 -4.35
CA VAL A 297 -23.57 6.18 -3.40
C VAL A 297 -22.33 5.69 -4.14
N GLY A 298 -22.48 4.98 -5.26
CA GLY A 298 -21.35 4.54 -6.09
C GLY A 298 -20.49 5.71 -6.59
N LEU A 299 -21.10 6.83 -7.01
CA LEU A 299 -20.37 8.04 -7.41
C LEU A 299 -19.67 8.70 -6.23
N THR A 300 -20.31 8.77 -5.06
CA THR A 300 -19.66 9.26 -3.83
C THR A 300 -18.46 8.39 -3.45
N GLN A 301 -18.57 7.06 -3.57
CA GLN A 301 -17.45 6.14 -3.35
C GLN A 301 -16.28 6.40 -4.30
N GLN A 302 -16.53 6.74 -5.57
CA GLN A 302 -15.47 7.12 -6.51
C GLN A 302 -14.75 8.40 -6.09
N GLU A 303 -15.46 9.37 -5.51
CA GLU A 303 -14.84 10.58 -4.95
C GLU A 303 -14.02 10.24 -3.70
N THR A 304 -14.54 9.39 -2.81
CA THR A 304 -13.83 8.91 -1.63
C THR A 304 -12.55 8.15 -2.00
N ALA A 305 -12.58 7.33 -3.06
CA ALA A 305 -11.41 6.61 -3.55
C ALA A 305 -10.27 7.55 -3.97
N ARG A 306 -10.60 8.69 -4.59
CA ARG A 306 -9.59 9.70 -4.96
C ARG A 306 -8.94 10.34 -3.74
N ALA A 307 -9.72 10.66 -2.71
CA ALA A 307 -9.19 11.22 -1.46
C ALA A 307 -8.30 10.20 -0.72
N LEU A 308 -8.72 8.94 -0.66
CA LEU A 308 -7.92 7.85 -0.08
C LEU A 308 -6.62 7.61 -0.85
N LEU A 309 -6.66 7.69 -2.18
CA LEU A 309 -5.47 7.55 -3.01
C LEU A 309 -4.47 8.70 -2.79
N ALA A 310 -4.96 9.94 -2.71
CA ALA A 310 -4.11 11.10 -2.43
C ALA A 310 -3.43 10.96 -1.06
N ALA A 311 -4.20 10.62 -0.02
CA ALA A 311 -3.66 10.34 1.31
C ALA A 311 -2.66 9.19 1.29
N ALA A 312 -2.93 8.08 0.58
CA ALA A 312 -2.00 6.96 0.52
C ALA A 312 -0.66 7.33 -0.15
N ALA A 313 -0.65 8.27 -1.10
CA ALA A 313 0.57 8.72 -1.73
C ALA A 313 1.44 9.55 -0.77
N SER A 314 0.84 10.50 -0.06
CA SER A 314 1.56 11.45 0.82
C SER A 314 1.81 10.95 2.25
N SER A 315 1.10 9.90 2.69
CA SER A 315 1.21 9.40 4.06
C SER A 315 2.44 8.49 4.25
N PRO A 316 2.97 8.39 5.48
CA PRO A 316 3.98 7.39 5.84
C PRO A 316 3.44 5.96 5.71
N SER A 317 4.34 4.98 5.64
CA SER A 317 4.00 3.57 5.41
C SER A 317 3.02 2.98 6.43
N GLU A 318 3.04 3.45 7.68
CA GLU A 318 2.12 3.02 8.74
C GLU A 318 0.66 3.39 8.45
N ASP A 319 0.42 4.59 7.93
CA ASP A 319 -0.90 5.08 7.56
C ASP A 319 -1.38 4.50 6.22
N ARG A 320 -0.46 4.25 5.29
CA ARG A 320 -0.78 3.64 3.98
C ARG A 320 -1.52 2.32 4.13
N VAL A 321 -1.23 1.51 5.15
CA VAL A 321 -1.87 0.20 5.34
C VAL A 321 -3.39 0.32 5.46
N TRP A 322 -3.86 1.24 6.31
CA TRP A 322 -5.30 1.40 6.52
C TRP A 322 -5.95 2.14 5.36
N LEU A 323 -5.26 3.13 4.79
CA LEU A 323 -5.72 3.87 3.61
C LEU A 323 -5.93 2.95 2.40
N LEU A 324 -4.99 2.05 2.13
CA LEU A 324 -5.09 1.09 1.03
C LEU A 324 -6.18 0.03 1.28
N THR A 325 -6.39 -0.36 2.53
CA THR A 325 -7.51 -1.24 2.90
C THR A 325 -8.85 -0.55 2.61
N ALA A 326 -9.01 0.69 3.10
CA ALA A 326 -10.20 1.48 2.83
C ALA A 326 -10.37 1.75 1.33
N LEU A 327 -9.30 2.04 0.60
CA LEU A 327 -9.31 2.26 -0.84
C LEU A 327 -9.82 1.03 -1.59
N ARG A 328 -9.31 -0.16 -1.25
CA ARG A 328 -9.76 -1.44 -1.84
C ARG A 328 -11.27 -1.63 -1.69
N ASP A 329 -11.78 -1.46 -0.48
CA ASP A 329 -13.21 -1.68 -0.20
C ASP A 329 -14.06 -0.61 -0.90
N THR A 330 -13.56 0.63 -0.93
CA THR A 330 -14.19 1.78 -1.60
C THR A 330 -14.29 1.59 -3.11
N VAL A 331 -13.21 1.18 -3.80
CA VAL A 331 -13.25 1.02 -5.27
C VAL A 331 -14.09 -0.19 -5.71
N ARG A 332 -14.13 -1.26 -4.90
CA ARG A 332 -15.00 -2.41 -5.17
C ARG A 332 -16.47 -2.04 -5.01
N THR A 333 -16.83 -1.35 -3.93
CA THR A 333 -18.22 -0.91 -3.72
C THR A 333 -18.64 0.16 -4.73
N ALA A 334 -17.73 1.08 -5.10
CA ALA A 334 -17.94 2.03 -6.19
C ALA A 334 -18.29 1.32 -7.50
N GLN A 335 -17.50 0.31 -7.89
CA GLN A 335 -17.72 -0.42 -9.14
C GLN A 335 -18.99 -1.27 -9.09
N ALA A 336 -19.33 -1.85 -7.93
CA ALA A 336 -20.57 -2.62 -7.76
C ALA A 336 -21.83 -1.76 -7.88
N LEU A 337 -21.78 -0.50 -7.41
CA LEU A 337 -22.94 0.40 -7.35
C LEU A 337 -23.06 1.34 -8.56
N ALA A 338 -21.94 1.72 -9.17
CA ALA A 338 -21.86 2.60 -10.32
C ALA A 338 -20.77 2.09 -11.28
N PRO A 339 -21.03 0.97 -11.99
CA PRO A 339 -20.04 0.33 -12.85
C PRO A 339 -19.57 1.24 -13.97
N GLN A 340 -18.27 1.20 -14.23
CA GLN A 340 -17.60 1.86 -15.34
C GLN A 340 -16.88 0.84 -16.22
N GLU A 341 -17.06 0.96 -17.53
CA GLU A 341 -16.39 0.17 -18.56
C GLU A 341 -15.92 1.10 -19.69
N PRO A 342 -14.61 1.26 -19.91
CA PRO A 342 -13.49 0.65 -19.16
C PRO A 342 -13.35 1.23 -17.75
N VAL A 343 -12.68 0.48 -16.86
CA VAL A 343 -12.36 0.97 -15.51
C VAL A 343 -11.38 2.13 -15.61
N PRO A 344 -11.65 3.28 -14.97
CA PRO A 344 -10.75 4.43 -15.03
C PRO A 344 -9.45 4.14 -14.27
N VAL A 345 -8.32 4.51 -14.88
CA VAL A 345 -7.07 4.65 -14.14
C VAL A 345 -7.21 5.87 -13.24
N LEU A 346 -7.14 5.67 -11.93
CA LEU A 346 -7.12 6.80 -10.99
C LEU A 346 -5.77 7.52 -11.16
N PRO A 347 -5.73 8.83 -11.45
CA PRO A 347 -4.45 9.51 -11.53
C PRO A 347 -3.75 9.42 -10.17
N ALA A 348 -2.47 9.07 -10.15
CA ALA A 348 -1.65 9.30 -8.97
C ALA A 348 -1.65 10.82 -8.67
N ALA A 349 -1.68 11.18 -7.39
CA ALA A 349 -1.65 12.59 -6.98
C ALA A 349 -0.41 13.29 -7.60
N PRO A 350 -0.55 14.57 -8.01
CA PRO A 350 0.49 15.32 -8.73
C PRO A 350 1.74 15.62 -7.90
#